data_AF-A0A067T360-F1
#
_entry.id   AF-A0A067T360-F1
#
_cell.length_a   1.000
_cell.length_b   1.000
_cell.length_c   1.000
_cell.angle_alpha   90.00
_cell.angle_beta   90.00
_cell.angle_gamma   90.00
#
_symmetry.space_group_name_H-M   'P 1'
#
loop_
_entity.id
_entity.type
_entity.pdbx_description
1 polymer ?
#
loop_
_entity_poly.entity_id
_entity_poly.type
_entity_poly.pdbx_seq_one_letter_code
_entity_poly.pdbx_strand_id
1 'polypeptide(L)'
;MADNKDEKKEAKNEHKDLKVGDLITTDVLIDINDLANPASTSGTSKKIKRGIPTPRLCVVLSVMTGNASVGVTYMATFDRETTLPTTLDPNFFYPIAPALQGKQAFVPLAGEADGEAQWASLRHTFYINGEFKKKEGVLPVATANAIKAAMKG
;
A
#
# COMPACT_ATOMS: atom_id res chain seq x y z
N MET A 1 37.80 15.21 26.47
CA MET A 1 37.15 13.91 26.20
C MET A 1 35.71 14.26 25.86
N ALA A 2 35.35 14.21 24.57
CA ALA A 2 34.00 14.54 24.13
C ALA A 2 33.14 13.28 24.24
N ASP A 3 32.12 13.34 25.10
CA ASP A 3 31.17 12.26 25.31
C ASP A 3 30.36 12.00 24.04
N ASN A 4 30.55 10.79 23.52
CA ASN A 4 29.84 10.24 22.38
C ASN A 4 28.44 9.81 22.85
N LYS A 5 27.40 10.61 22.56
CA LYS A 5 26.00 10.19 22.73
C LYS A 5 25.45 9.70 21.40
N ASP A 6 25.90 8.51 21.01
CA ASP A 6 25.16 7.67 20.08
C ASP A 6 23.92 7.14 20.82
N GLU A 7 22.86 7.93 20.84
CA GLU A 7 21.52 7.45 21.18
C GLU A 7 21.09 6.45 20.10
N LYS A 8 21.42 5.17 20.34
CA LYS A 8 20.70 4.05 19.74
C LYS A 8 19.24 4.19 20.15
N LYS A 9 18.43 4.84 19.30
CA LYS A 9 16.99 4.64 19.29
C LYS A 9 16.75 3.15 19.08
N GLU A 10 16.41 2.44 20.15
CA GLU A 10 15.79 1.13 20.03
C GLU A 10 14.62 1.27 19.07
N ALA A 11 14.67 0.52 17.96
CA ALA A 11 13.52 0.39 17.08
C ALA A 11 12.38 -0.13 17.96
N LYS A 12 11.41 0.74 18.26
CA LYS A 12 10.17 0.34 18.90
C LYS A 12 9.63 -0.83 18.09
N ASN A 13 9.26 -1.90 18.77
CA ASN A 13 8.80 -3.12 18.15
C ASN A 13 7.36 -2.89 17.64
N GLU A 14 7.22 -2.08 16.58
CA GLU A 14 5.96 -1.47 16.15
C GLU A 14 4.95 -2.49 15.56
N HIS A 15 5.30 -3.77 15.40
CA HIS A 15 4.44 -4.79 14.77
C HIS A 15 3.42 -5.41 15.71
N LYS A 16 3.68 -5.38 17.02
CA LYS A 16 2.80 -6.05 17.98
C LYS A 16 1.39 -5.47 17.98
N ASP A 17 1.23 -4.25 17.48
CA ASP A 17 -0.03 -3.52 17.48
C ASP A 17 -0.68 -3.40 16.09
N LEU A 18 -0.05 -3.94 15.03
CA LEU A 18 -0.65 -3.93 13.69
C LEU A 18 -1.81 -4.93 13.60
N LYS A 19 -2.89 -4.48 12.98
CA LYS A 19 -4.12 -5.27 12.75
C LYS A 19 -4.51 -5.22 11.28
N VAL A 20 -5.25 -6.22 10.83
CA VAL A 20 -5.86 -6.22 9.49
C VAL A 20 -6.71 -4.96 9.33
N GLY A 21 -6.52 -4.25 8.21
CA GLY A 21 -7.14 -2.96 7.94
C GLY A 21 -6.27 -1.75 8.27
N ASP A 22 -5.23 -1.88 9.10
CA ASP A 22 -4.32 -0.77 9.39
C ASP A 22 -3.66 -0.23 8.11
N LEU A 23 -3.58 1.09 8.00
CA LEU A 23 -2.85 1.77 6.94
C LEU A 23 -1.48 2.20 7.44
N ILE A 24 -0.43 1.78 6.74
CA ILE A 24 0.95 2.07 7.08
C ILE A 24 1.73 2.53 5.85
N THR A 25 2.68 3.43 6.04
CA THR A 25 3.65 3.78 4.99
C THR A 25 4.89 2.92 5.14
N THR A 26 5.26 2.17 4.09
CA THR A 26 6.51 1.37 4.07
C THR A 26 7.11 1.33 2.66
N ASP A 27 8.36 0.92 2.54
CA ASP A 27 9.05 0.81 1.26
C ASP A 27 8.69 -0.53 0.59
N VAL A 28 8.11 -0.44 -0.61
CA VAL A 28 7.69 -1.61 -1.40
C VAL A 28 8.22 -1.53 -2.83
N LEU A 29 8.37 -2.69 -3.47
CA LEU A 29 8.69 -2.80 -4.88
C LEU A 29 7.41 -2.65 -5.70
N ILE A 30 7.20 -1.47 -6.29
CA ILE A 30 6.05 -1.21 -7.16
C ILE A 30 6.33 -1.82 -8.54
N ASP A 31 5.35 -2.50 -9.12
CA ASP A 31 5.47 -3.05 -10.47
C ASP A 31 5.58 -1.91 -11.50
N ILE A 32 6.44 -2.07 -12.51
CA ILE A 32 6.59 -1.07 -13.57
C ILE A 32 5.29 -0.86 -14.37
N ASN A 33 4.45 -1.90 -14.48
CA ASN A 33 3.16 -1.86 -15.15
C ASN A 33 2.09 -1.09 -14.35
N ASP A 34 2.39 -0.72 -13.11
CA ASP A 34 1.52 0.08 -12.24
C ASP A 34 1.84 1.58 -12.31
N LEU A 35 2.73 1.98 -13.24
CA LEU A 35 2.94 3.37 -13.61
C LEU A 35 1.80 3.87 -14.51
N ALA A 36 0.93 4.72 -13.97
CA ALA A 36 -0.13 5.38 -14.73
C ALA A 36 0.39 6.12 -15.98
N ASN A 37 1.58 6.71 -15.89
CA ASN A 37 2.29 7.28 -17.04
C ASN A 37 3.66 6.60 -17.23
N PRO A 38 3.79 5.63 -18.15
CA PRO A 38 5.06 4.97 -18.46
C PRO A 38 6.14 5.93 -18.96
N ALA A 39 5.77 7.07 -19.56
CA ALA A 39 6.72 8.08 -20.02
C ALA A 39 7.20 9.03 -18.91
N SER A 40 6.64 8.94 -17.69
CA SER A 40 7.02 9.79 -16.57
C SER A 40 8.52 9.72 -16.25
N THR A 41 9.10 10.90 -16.01
CA THR A 41 10.52 11.11 -15.67
C THR A 41 10.73 11.57 -14.22
N SER A 42 9.67 11.53 -13.41
CA SER A 42 9.74 11.90 -11.99
C SER A 42 10.74 11.03 -11.22
N GLY A 43 11.26 11.53 -10.10
CA GLY A 43 12.18 10.78 -9.25
C GLY A 43 11.60 9.43 -8.81
N THR A 44 10.30 9.41 -8.47
CA THR A 44 9.57 8.19 -8.11
C THR A 44 9.44 7.23 -9.29
N SER A 45 9.03 7.70 -10.47
CA SER A 45 8.91 6.83 -11.65
C SER A 45 10.27 6.25 -12.07
N LYS A 46 11.36 7.00 -11.92
CA LYS A 46 12.73 6.50 -12.14
C LYS A 46 13.12 5.41 -11.14
N LYS A 47 12.75 5.54 -9.86
CA LYS A 47 13.00 4.49 -8.84
C LYS A 47 12.23 3.22 -9.16
N ILE A 48 10.94 3.34 -9.50
CA ILE A 48 10.08 2.21 -9.88
C ILE A 48 10.66 1.47 -11.09
N LYS A 49 11.01 2.20 -12.16
CA LYS A 49 11.65 1.62 -13.37
C LYS A 49 12.97 0.91 -13.10
N ARG A 50 13.66 1.25 -12.01
CA ARG A 50 14.93 0.64 -11.58
C ARG A 50 14.74 -0.48 -10.55
N GLY A 51 13.50 -0.83 -10.18
CA GLY A 51 13.23 -1.82 -9.14
C GLY A 51 13.71 -1.38 -7.75
N ILE A 52 13.71 -0.08 -7.48
CA ILE A 52 14.12 0.46 -6.17
C ILE A 52 12.87 0.58 -5.27
N PRO A 53 12.87 -0.02 -4.06
CA PRO A 53 11.79 0.14 -3.10
C PRO A 53 11.46 1.61 -2.86
N THR A 54 10.18 1.94 -2.88
CA THR A 54 9.70 3.32 -2.76
C THR A 54 8.62 3.39 -1.68
N PRO A 55 8.60 4.47 -0.87
CA PRO A 55 7.60 4.59 0.18
C PRO A 55 6.20 4.70 -0.42
N ARG A 56 5.31 3.83 0.06
CA ARG A 56 3.90 3.82 -0.28
C ARG A 56 3.03 3.54 0.93
N LEU A 57 1.86 4.17 0.91
CA LEU A 57 0.76 3.80 1.78
C LEU A 57 0.32 2.38 1.42
N CYS A 58 0.20 1.54 2.43
CA CYS A 58 -0.14 0.13 2.31
C CYS A 58 -1.23 -0.23 3.31
N VAL A 59 -2.11 -1.14 2.94
CA VAL A 59 -3.10 -1.73 3.84
C VAL A 59 -2.60 -3.08 4.35
N VAL A 60 -2.77 -3.33 5.65
CA VAL A 60 -2.48 -4.61 6.28
C VAL A 60 -3.56 -5.63 5.96
N LEU A 61 -3.17 -6.73 5.30
CA LEU A 61 -4.03 -7.84 4.87
C LEU A 61 -3.92 -9.07 5.77
N SER A 62 -2.79 -9.23 6.47
CA SER A 62 -2.60 -10.34 7.40
C SER A 62 -1.50 -10.05 8.40
N VAL A 63 -1.68 -10.54 9.62
CA VAL A 63 -0.65 -10.52 10.67
C VAL A 63 -0.28 -11.97 10.95
N MET A 64 0.99 -12.34 10.79
CA MET A 64 1.46 -13.69 11.07
C MET A 64 1.91 -13.81 12.51
N THR A 65 1.30 -14.75 13.23
CA THR A 65 1.68 -15.08 14.61
C THR A 65 2.98 -15.88 14.61
N GLY A 66 4.06 -15.33 15.19
CA GLY A 66 5.31 -16.05 15.44
C GLY A 66 6.57 -15.43 14.84
N ASN A 67 6.45 -14.68 13.73
CA ASN A 67 7.59 -14.06 13.05
C ASN A 67 7.50 -12.52 12.95
N ALA A 68 6.51 -11.90 13.61
CA ALA A 68 6.23 -10.46 13.55
C ALA A 68 6.14 -9.92 12.11
N SER A 69 5.72 -10.76 11.17
CA SER A 69 5.62 -10.42 9.76
C SER A 69 4.18 -10.04 9.41
N VAL A 70 4.04 -8.99 8.61
CA VAL A 70 2.75 -8.45 8.21
C VAL A 70 2.65 -8.47 6.69
N GLY A 71 1.60 -9.09 6.19
CA GLY A 71 1.26 -9.11 4.77
C GLY A 71 0.50 -7.84 4.41
N VAL A 72 0.99 -7.10 3.43
CA VAL A 72 0.44 -5.81 2.99
C VAL A 72 0.30 -5.75 1.48
N THR A 73 -0.58 -4.88 0.99
CA THR A 73 -0.52 -4.41 -0.40
C THR A 73 -0.51 -2.90 -0.42
N TYR A 74 0.12 -2.33 -1.44
CA TYR A 74 0.20 -0.88 -1.55
C TYR A 74 -1.06 -0.29 -2.19
N MET A 75 -1.31 0.97 -1.86
CA MET A 75 -2.40 1.76 -2.41
C MET A 75 -1.84 2.88 -3.29
N ALA A 76 -2.63 3.27 -4.29
CA ALA A 76 -2.31 4.36 -5.21
C ALA A 76 -3.52 5.29 -5.35
N THR A 77 -3.27 6.59 -5.51
CA THR A 77 -4.31 7.61 -5.76
C THR A 77 -4.32 8.12 -7.19
N PHE A 78 -3.28 7.81 -7.98
CA PHE A 78 -3.10 8.28 -9.36
C PHE A 78 -3.43 9.77 -9.53
N ASP A 79 -2.68 10.62 -8.81
CA ASP A 79 -2.89 12.08 -8.81
C ASP A 79 -4.32 12.51 -8.40
N ARG A 80 -4.95 11.72 -7.52
CA ARG A 80 -6.30 11.93 -6.98
C ARG A 80 -7.41 11.84 -8.03
N GLU A 81 -7.14 11.15 -9.13
CA GLU A 81 -8.20 10.80 -10.07
C GLU A 81 -9.28 9.97 -9.36
N THR A 82 -10.53 10.07 -9.80
CA THR A 82 -11.64 9.24 -9.29
C THR A 82 -11.87 8.00 -10.15
N THR A 83 -11.23 7.92 -11.31
CA THR A 83 -11.26 6.78 -12.23
C THR A 83 -9.86 6.22 -12.39
N LEU A 84 -9.74 4.92 -12.62
CA LEU A 84 -8.44 4.30 -12.86
C LEU A 84 -7.88 4.80 -14.22
N PRO A 85 -6.61 5.24 -14.29
CA PRO A 85 -5.98 5.61 -15.54
C PRO A 85 -6.10 4.52 -16.61
N THR A 86 -6.44 4.90 -17.84
CA THR A 86 -6.74 3.95 -18.93
C THR A 86 -5.55 3.12 -19.41
N THR A 87 -4.34 3.53 -19.02
CA THR A 87 -3.08 2.83 -19.29
C THR A 87 -2.85 1.63 -18.39
N LEU A 88 -3.58 1.55 -17.27
CA LEU A 88 -3.46 0.48 -16.29
C LEU A 88 -4.44 -0.64 -16.57
N ASP A 89 -4.01 -1.87 -16.27
CA ASP A 89 -4.88 -3.04 -16.36
C ASP A 89 -5.91 -3.03 -15.21
N PRO A 90 -7.21 -2.93 -15.50
CA PRO A 90 -8.26 -2.83 -14.49
C PRO A 90 -8.39 -4.07 -13.59
N ASN A 91 -7.82 -5.22 -13.99
CA ASN A 91 -7.89 -6.44 -13.19
C ASN A 91 -6.93 -6.44 -11.99
N PHE A 92 -5.94 -5.54 -11.98
CA PHE A 92 -4.93 -5.48 -10.94
C PHE A 92 -5.16 -4.36 -9.92
N PHE A 93 -6.32 -3.71 -9.96
CA PHE A 93 -6.64 -2.61 -9.05
C PHE A 93 -8.06 -2.73 -8.49
N TYR A 94 -8.16 -2.82 -7.17
CA TYR A 94 -9.45 -2.80 -6.48
C TYR A 94 -9.80 -1.36 -6.09
N PRO A 95 -10.90 -0.77 -6.61
CA PRO A 95 -11.31 0.57 -6.24
C PRO A 95 -11.76 0.66 -4.78
N ILE A 96 -11.37 1.73 -4.10
CA ILE A 96 -11.80 2.08 -2.74
C ILE A 96 -12.43 3.48 -2.83
N ALA A 97 -13.66 3.60 -2.33
CA ALA A 97 -14.42 4.84 -2.35
C ALA A 97 -13.59 6.01 -1.78
N PRO A 98 -13.62 7.20 -2.39
CA PRO A 98 -14.54 7.64 -3.46
C PRO A 98 -14.12 7.27 -4.91
N ALA A 99 -13.15 6.37 -5.11
CA ALA A 99 -12.86 5.86 -6.45
C ALA A 99 -14.11 5.19 -7.07
N LEU A 100 -14.39 5.51 -8.32
CA LEU A 100 -15.54 4.99 -9.06
C LEU A 100 -15.23 3.63 -9.68
N GLN A 101 -16.29 2.84 -9.85
CA GLN A 101 -16.23 1.66 -10.69
C GLN A 101 -16.08 2.09 -12.15
N GLY A 102 -14.90 1.88 -12.72
CA GLY A 102 -14.65 2.08 -14.14
C GLY A 102 -14.86 0.79 -14.92
N LYS A 103 -13.81 0.35 -15.62
CA LYS A 103 -13.78 -0.93 -16.35
C LYS A 103 -13.47 -2.14 -15.46
N GLN A 104 -13.22 -1.92 -14.16
CA GLN A 104 -12.92 -2.98 -13.21
C GLN A 104 -14.15 -3.86 -12.95
N ALA A 105 -13.91 -5.16 -12.79
CA ALA A 105 -14.94 -6.10 -12.32
C ALA A 105 -15.36 -5.85 -10.86
N PHE A 106 -14.54 -5.11 -10.11
CA PHE A 106 -14.69 -4.88 -8.68
C PHE A 106 -15.55 -3.64 -8.39
N VAL A 107 -16.56 -3.81 -7.55
CA VAL A 107 -17.37 -2.70 -7.00
C VAL A 107 -16.55 -1.97 -5.93
N PRO A 108 -16.52 -0.62 -5.89
CA PRO A 108 -15.77 0.13 -4.90
C PRO A 108 -16.02 -0.31 -3.45
N LEU A 109 -14.94 -0.56 -2.72
CA LEU A 109 -14.98 -0.87 -1.29
C LEU A 109 -15.15 0.38 -0.46
N ALA A 110 -15.58 0.23 0.79
CA ALA A 110 -15.61 1.33 1.75
C ALA A 110 -14.17 1.80 2.07
N GLY A 111 -13.92 3.08 1.84
CA GLY A 111 -12.69 3.79 2.23
C GLY A 111 -12.80 4.45 3.61
N GLU A 112 -11.87 5.36 3.89
CA GLU A 112 -11.99 6.30 5.01
C GLU A 112 -13.07 7.35 4.71
N ALA A 113 -13.77 7.84 5.75
CA ALA A 113 -14.94 8.72 5.57
C ALA A 113 -14.64 10.03 4.81
N ASP A 114 -13.44 10.59 4.99
CA ASP A 114 -12.93 11.78 4.29
C ASP A 114 -11.74 11.43 3.36
N GLY A 115 -11.69 10.17 2.91
CA GLY A 115 -10.58 9.62 2.13
C GLY A 115 -10.51 10.15 0.71
N GLU A 116 -9.31 10.15 0.14
CA GLU A 116 -9.11 10.37 -1.30
C GLU A 116 -9.43 9.09 -2.09
N ALA A 117 -9.77 9.23 -3.38
CA ALA A 117 -9.94 8.09 -4.26
C ALA A 117 -8.66 7.26 -4.30
N GLN A 118 -8.79 5.97 -4.02
CA GLN A 118 -7.66 5.06 -3.87
C GLN A 118 -7.93 3.71 -4.54
N TRP A 119 -6.86 3.06 -4.93
CA TRP A 119 -6.86 1.71 -5.46
C TRP A 119 -5.84 0.86 -4.73
N ALA A 120 -6.27 -0.29 -4.23
CA ALA A 120 -5.35 -1.32 -3.76
C ALA A 120 -4.81 -2.11 -4.94
N SER A 121 -3.49 -2.27 -5.03
CA SER A 121 -2.89 -3.16 -6.03
C SER A 121 -3.20 -4.62 -5.68
N LEU A 122 -3.58 -5.39 -6.69
CA LEU A 122 -3.86 -6.81 -6.56
C LEU A 122 -2.69 -7.70 -7.04
N ARG A 123 -1.59 -7.11 -7.53
CA ARG A 123 -0.48 -7.88 -8.11
C ARG A 123 0.29 -8.72 -7.10
N HIS A 124 0.56 -8.16 -5.92
CA HIS A 124 1.48 -8.80 -4.99
C HIS A 124 1.18 -8.42 -3.54
N THR A 125 1.13 -9.41 -2.64
CA THR A 125 1.18 -9.20 -1.19
C THR A 125 2.63 -9.15 -0.71
N PHE A 126 3.09 -8.02 -0.20
CA PHE A 126 4.42 -7.85 0.37
C PHE A 126 4.42 -8.30 1.83
N TYR A 127 5.48 -8.94 2.28
CA TYR A 127 5.66 -9.33 3.68
C TYR A 127 6.76 -8.48 4.31
N ILE A 128 6.40 -7.66 5.27
CA ILE A 128 7.33 -6.78 5.98
C ILE A 128 7.60 -7.33 7.39
N ASN A 129 8.86 -7.34 7.81
CA ASN A 129 9.30 -7.77 9.13
C ASN A 129 9.68 -6.52 9.91
N GLY A 130 8.72 -5.97 10.66
CA GLY A 130 8.38 -4.62 10.32
C GLY A 130 9.40 -3.51 10.65
N GLU A 131 9.84 -2.93 9.57
CA GLU A 131 10.07 -1.51 9.56
C GLU A 131 8.94 -0.94 8.72
N PHE A 132 8.09 -0.15 9.36
CA PHE A 132 7.20 0.74 8.65
C PHE A 132 7.50 2.16 9.13
N LYS A 133 7.29 3.13 8.26
CA LYS A 133 7.68 4.51 8.51
C LYS A 133 6.68 5.23 9.41
N LYS A 134 5.40 4.91 9.23
CA LYS A 134 4.29 5.60 9.90
C LYS A 134 2.99 4.79 9.80
N LYS A 135 2.18 4.81 10.86
CA LYS A 135 0.76 4.41 10.81
C LYS A 135 -0.09 5.64 10.49
N GLU A 136 -0.93 5.53 9.47
CA GLU A 136 -1.61 6.67 8.84
C GLU A 136 -3.12 6.68 9.11
N GLY A 137 -3.73 5.50 9.27
CA GLY A 137 -5.18 5.37 9.40
C GLY A 137 -5.64 3.92 9.48
N VAL A 138 -6.92 3.68 9.19
CA VAL A 138 -7.51 2.34 9.19
C VAL A 138 -8.62 2.23 8.13
N LEU A 139 -8.59 1.17 7.35
CA LEU A 139 -9.71 0.73 6.53
C LEU A 139 -10.59 -0.26 7.30
N PRO A 140 -11.87 -0.38 6.95
CA PRO A 140 -12.72 -1.45 7.46
C PRO A 140 -12.07 -2.82 7.24
N VAL A 141 -12.12 -3.69 8.25
CA VAL A 141 -11.55 -5.05 8.15
C VAL A 141 -12.16 -5.82 6.97
N ALA A 142 -13.45 -5.59 6.68
CA ALA A 142 -14.13 -6.15 5.51
C ALA A 142 -13.47 -5.71 4.18
N THR A 143 -13.07 -4.45 4.06
CA THR A 143 -12.35 -3.91 2.89
C THR A 143 -11.01 -4.64 2.71
N ALA A 144 -10.20 -4.74 3.77
CA ALA A 144 -8.92 -5.44 3.72
C ALA A 144 -9.07 -6.93 3.36
N ASN A 145 -10.09 -7.61 3.92
CA ASN A 145 -10.37 -9.01 3.59
C ASN A 145 -10.84 -9.19 2.14
N ALA A 146 -11.64 -8.26 1.61
CA ALA A 146 -12.09 -8.29 0.21
C ALA A 146 -10.91 -8.12 -0.76
N ILE A 147 -9.99 -7.18 -0.46
CA ILE A 147 -8.74 -7.01 -1.22
C ILE A 147 -7.95 -8.32 -1.21
N LYS A 148 -7.69 -8.88 -0.02
CA LYS A 148 -6.94 -10.13 0.12
C LYS A 148 -7.58 -11.30 -0.62
N ALA A 149 -8.92 -11.39 -0.64
CA ALA A 149 -9.63 -12.42 -1.38
C ALA A 149 -9.45 -12.26 -2.89
N ALA A 150 -9.53 -11.03 -3.40
CA ALA A 150 -9.34 -10.72 -4.82
C ALA A 150 -7.91 -11.00 -5.32
N MET A 151 -6.90 -10.93 -4.44
CA MET A 151 -5.52 -11.29 -4.79
C MET A 151 -5.26 -12.79 -4.93
N LYS A 152 -6.19 -13.65 -4.46
CA LYS A 152 -6.04 -15.12 -4.51
C LYS A 152 -6.77 -15.77 -5.68
N GLY A 153 -7.57 -15.01 -6.42
CA GLY A 153 -8.27 -15.46 -7.64
C GLY A 153 -7.40 -15.24 -8.87
#